data_AF-G1XP39-F1
#
_entry.id   AF-G1XP39-F1
#
_cell.length_a   1.000
_cell.length_b   1.000
_cell.length_c   1.000
_cell.angle_alpha   90.00
_cell.angle_beta   90.00
_cell.angle_gamma   90.00
#
_symmetry.space_group_name_H-M   'P 1'
#
loop_
_entity.id
_entity.type
_entity.pdbx_description
1 polymer ?
#
loop_
_entity_poly.entity_id
_entity_poly.type
_entity_poly.pdbx_seq_one_letter_code
_entity_poly.pdbx_strand_id
1 'polypeptide(L)'
;MSSQDDIQIVPSSLPSSPSETFYDSSYFTANPNRELPSASEIRDRYNATTEFPTFERPPPMMFPDQGLLVKWGTEISIAEGQCLYFLKRNLSSEVNVPEIFAWRQDNGFTFLYMELIDGKQLDTVWDDISEDERDDICRCLKKMISSLRRLKQDPDDRFIGMLEHRIVG
;
A
#
# COMPACT_ATOMS: atom_id res chain seq x y z
N MET A 1 27.16 19.92 3.03
CA MET A 1 25.89 20.23 3.72
C MET A 1 24.81 20.18 2.65
N SER A 2 24.20 19.02 2.41
CA SER A 2 23.13 18.91 1.42
C SER A 2 21.86 19.38 2.11
N SER A 3 21.26 20.47 1.61
CA SER A 3 19.89 20.83 1.92
C SER A 3 19.03 19.63 1.53
N GLN A 4 18.55 18.87 2.51
CA GLN A 4 17.52 17.87 2.28
C GLN A 4 16.21 18.64 2.25
N ASP A 5 15.71 18.89 1.05
CA ASP A 5 14.43 19.58 0.84
C ASP A 5 13.32 18.80 1.56
N ASP A 6 12.43 19.54 2.23
CA ASP A 6 11.24 18.97 2.84
C ASP A 6 10.37 18.31 1.75
N ILE A 7 10.05 17.03 1.92
CA ILE A 7 9.12 16.34 1.00
C ILE A 7 7.71 16.81 1.35
N GLN A 8 7.11 17.57 0.44
CA GLN A 8 5.74 18.04 0.57
C GLN A 8 4.75 17.03 -0.04
N ILE A 9 3.70 16.73 0.72
CA ILE A 9 2.55 15.99 0.21
C ILE A 9 1.66 16.99 -0.53
N VAL A 10 1.55 16.83 -1.85
CA VAL A 10 0.64 17.63 -2.69
C VAL A 10 -0.51 16.71 -3.14
N PRO A 11 -1.68 16.75 -2.49
CA PRO A 11 -2.77 15.80 -2.75
C PRO A 11 -3.23 15.77 -4.22
N SER A 12 -3.18 16.92 -4.91
CA SER A 12 -3.55 17.02 -6.33
C SER A 12 -2.61 16.30 -7.29
N SER A 13 -1.42 15.88 -6.83
CA SER A 13 -0.47 15.10 -7.63
C SER A 13 -0.72 13.59 -7.56
N LEU A 14 -1.60 13.15 -6.67
CA LEU A 14 -1.90 11.73 -6.48
C LEU A 14 -2.97 11.27 -7.46
N PRO A 15 -2.83 10.06 -8.04
CA PRO A 15 -3.90 9.50 -8.85
C PRO A 15 -5.17 9.33 -8.00
N SER A 16 -6.31 9.79 -8.50
CA SER A 16 -7.58 9.83 -7.77
C SER A 16 -8.73 9.12 -8.49
N SER A 17 -8.48 8.50 -9.64
CA SER A 17 -9.51 7.73 -10.34
C SER A 17 -9.91 6.50 -9.51
N PRO A 18 -11.20 6.11 -9.53
CA PRO A 18 -11.66 4.88 -8.90
C PRO A 18 -11.02 3.62 -9.49
N SER A 19 -10.35 3.72 -10.63
CA SER A 19 -9.60 2.64 -11.25
C SER A 19 -8.34 3.19 -11.91
N GLU A 20 -7.17 2.75 -11.43
CA GLU A 20 -5.86 3.14 -11.98
C GLU A 20 -4.92 1.96 -12.14
N THR A 21 -4.18 1.92 -13.25
CA THR A 21 -3.09 0.95 -13.47
C THR A 21 -1.79 1.67 -13.74
N PHE A 22 -0.76 1.28 -12.99
CA PHE A 22 0.57 1.85 -13.09
C PHE A 22 1.43 0.93 -13.95
N TYR A 23 1.34 1.10 -15.28
CA TYR A 23 2.10 0.30 -16.24
C TYR A 23 3.62 0.49 -16.14
N ASP A 24 4.07 1.56 -15.46
CA ASP A 24 5.47 1.81 -15.10
C ASP A 24 5.94 1.03 -13.88
N SER A 25 5.06 0.33 -13.17
CA SER A 25 5.42 -0.47 -11.98
C SER A 25 6.24 -1.73 -12.30
N SER A 26 6.92 -2.27 -11.30
CA SER A 26 7.75 -3.48 -11.45
C SER A 26 6.96 -4.68 -11.99
N TYR A 27 5.66 -4.77 -11.68
CA TYR A 27 4.81 -5.87 -12.11
C TYR A 27 4.66 -5.97 -13.64
N PHE A 28 4.39 -4.84 -14.30
CA PHE A 28 4.18 -4.79 -15.75
C PHE A 28 5.49 -4.61 -16.52
N THR A 29 6.49 -3.93 -15.94
CA THR A 29 7.81 -3.83 -16.56
C THR A 29 8.55 -5.17 -16.60
N ALA A 30 8.35 -6.03 -15.59
CA ALA A 30 8.89 -7.40 -15.60
C ALA A 30 8.24 -8.30 -16.67
N ASN A 31 6.95 -8.12 -16.94
CA ASN A 31 6.25 -8.81 -18.02
C ASN A 31 5.02 -8.02 -18.49
N PRO A 32 5.09 -7.33 -19.65
CA PRO A 32 4.00 -6.48 -20.16
C PRO A 32 2.70 -7.22 -20.49
N ASN A 33 2.76 -8.55 -20.67
CA ASN A 33 1.60 -9.38 -20.97
C ASN A 33 0.93 -9.95 -19.71
N ARG A 34 1.41 -9.60 -18.50
CA ARG A 34 0.74 -10.01 -17.26
C ARG A 34 -0.60 -9.30 -17.11
N GLU A 35 -1.60 -10.08 -16.73
CA GLU A 35 -2.92 -9.59 -16.40
C GLU A 35 -3.14 -9.69 -14.90
N LEU A 36 -3.80 -8.67 -14.34
CA LEU A 36 -4.26 -8.70 -12.97
C LEU A 36 -5.57 -9.49 -12.89
N PRO A 37 -5.79 -10.27 -11.82
CA PRO A 37 -7.06 -10.94 -11.59
C PRO A 37 -8.19 -9.91 -11.46
N SER A 38 -9.32 -10.18 -12.09
CA SER A 38 -10.49 -9.30 -12.06
C SER A 38 -11.14 -9.26 -10.67
N ALA A 39 -11.83 -8.16 -10.37
CA ALA A 39 -12.57 -7.99 -9.11
C ALA A 39 -13.64 -9.09 -8.90
N SER A 40 -14.28 -9.58 -9.97
CA SER A 40 -15.19 -10.74 -9.91
C SER A 40 -14.45 -12.02 -9.53
N GLU A 41 -13.31 -12.32 -10.17
CA GLU A 41 -12.54 -13.54 -9.86
C GLU A 41 -12.09 -13.59 -8.39
N ILE A 42 -11.65 -12.44 -7.82
CA ILE A 42 -11.28 -12.36 -6.41
C ILE A 42 -12.48 -12.68 -5.50
N ARG A 43 -13.64 -12.08 -5.78
CA ARG A 43 -14.86 -12.29 -4.99
C ARG A 43 -15.38 -13.71 -5.11
N ASP A 44 -15.45 -14.25 -6.32
CA ASP A 44 -15.94 -15.60 -6.59
C ASP A 44 -15.07 -16.64 -5.92
N ARG A 45 -13.74 -16.47 -5.99
CA ARG A 45 -12.79 -17.36 -5.30
C ARG A 45 -12.93 -17.30 -3.79
N TYR A 46 -13.17 -16.12 -3.21
CA TYR A 46 -13.40 -15.98 -1.77
C TYR A 46 -14.71 -16.64 -1.34
N ASN A 47 -15.80 -16.40 -2.07
CA ASN A 47 -17.12 -17.00 -1.82
C ASN A 47 -17.10 -18.53 -1.93
N ALA A 48 -16.31 -19.08 -2.85
CA ALA A 48 -16.17 -20.52 -3.03
C ALA A 48 -15.38 -21.20 -1.89
N THR A 49 -14.54 -20.45 -1.17
CA THR A 49 -13.62 -21.01 -0.16
C THR A 49 -13.98 -20.66 1.28
N THR A 50 -15.01 -19.83 1.48
CA THR A 50 -15.40 -19.31 2.80
C THR A 50 -16.86 -19.61 3.10
N GLU A 51 -17.12 -20.37 4.16
CA GLU A 51 -18.48 -20.75 4.57
C GLU A 51 -19.30 -19.54 5.07
N PHE A 52 -18.64 -18.59 5.76
CA PHE A 52 -19.25 -17.37 6.30
C PHE A 52 -18.44 -16.14 5.86
N PRO A 53 -18.63 -15.64 4.62
CA PRO A 53 -17.82 -14.56 4.09
C PRO A 53 -18.09 -13.24 4.83
N THR A 54 -17.02 -12.54 5.20
CA THR A 54 -17.06 -11.16 5.67
C THR A 54 -16.43 -10.26 4.61
N PHE A 55 -17.04 -9.11 4.34
CA PHE A 55 -16.74 -8.29 3.16
C PHE A 55 -16.10 -6.94 3.51
N GLU A 56 -16.13 -6.57 4.79
CA GLU A 56 -15.51 -5.35 5.32
C GLU A 56 -14.00 -5.40 5.12
N ARG A 57 -13.37 -6.45 5.65
CA ARG A 57 -11.93 -6.70 5.59
C ARG A 57 -11.61 -8.19 5.42
N PRO A 58 -11.95 -8.80 4.27
CA PRO A 58 -11.55 -10.16 3.96
C PRO A 58 -10.02 -10.37 4.06
N PRO A 59 -9.56 -11.61 4.26
CA PRO A 59 -8.15 -11.94 4.08
C PRO A 59 -7.63 -11.52 2.70
N PRO A 60 -6.42 -10.93 2.60
CA PRO A 60 -5.83 -10.60 1.32
C PRO A 60 -5.64 -11.84 0.45
N MET A 61 -5.83 -11.68 -0.87
CA MET A 61 -5.60 -12.77 -1.82
C MET A 61 -4.17 -12.75 -2.34
N MET A 62 -3.47 -13.87 -2.23
CA MET A 62 -2.07 -13.99 -2.63
C MET A 62 -1.92 -14.76 -3.93
N PHE A 63 -1.02 -14.28 -4.79
CA PHE A 63 -0.60 -14.90 -6.04
C PHE A 63 0.94 -14.96 -6.06
N PRO A 64 1.55 -15.91 -5.33
CA PRO A 64 3.01 -15.96 -5.16
C PRO A 64 3.80 -16.05 -6.47
N ASP A 65 3.30 -16.83 -7.44
CA ASP A 65 3.93 -17.00 -8.76
C ASP A 65 4.03 -15.70 -9.57
N GLN A 66 3.25 -14.68 -9.18
CA GLN A 66 3.23 -13.37 -9.82
C GLN A 66 3.87 -12.28 -8.95
N GLY A 67 4.25 -12.57 -7.70
CA GLY A 67 4.66 -11.55 -6.73
C GLY A 67 3.54 -10.56 -6.41
N LEU A 68 2.28 -11.02 -6.43
CA LEU A 68 1.08 -10.17 -6.28
C LEU A 68 0.30 -10.51 -5.02
N LEU A 69 -0.11 -9.47 -4.31
CA LEU A 69 -1.08 -9.51 -3.22
C LEU A 69 -2.22 -8.54 -3.55
N VAL A 70 -3.46 -9.00 -3.38
CA VAL A 70 -4.67 -8.19 -3.55
C VAL A 70 -5.32 -7.97 -2.19
N LYS A 71 -5.19 -6.74 -1.66
CA LYS A 71 -5.95 -6.32 -0.48
C LYS A 71 -7.29 -5.79 -0.94
N TRP A 72 -8.38 -6.27 -0.35
CA TRP A 72 -9.72 -5.92 -0.84
C TRP A 72 -10.76 -5.92 0.27
N GLY A 73 -11.89 -5.26 0.03
CA GLY A 73 -13.01 -5.17 0.97
C GLY A 73 -13.81 -3.89 0.80
N THR A 74 -14.94 -3.79 1.50
CA THR A 74 -15.81 -2.60 1.50
C THR A 74 -15.27 -1.49 2.42
N GLU A 75 -14.42 -1.83 3.41
CA GLU A 75 -13.74 -0.84 4.26
C GLU A 75 -12.31 -0.50 3.79
N ILE A 76 -11.88 -1.05 2.66
CA ILE A 76 -10.60 -0.68 2.04
C ILE A 76 -10.78 0.60 1.23
N SER A 77 -9.83 1.52 1.32
CA SER A 77 -9.90 2.82 0.65
C SER A 77 -8.79 3.00 -0.38
N ILE A 78 -9.05 3.79 -1.41
CA ILE A 78 -8.02 4.22 -2.37
C ILE A 78 -6.95 5.07 -1.68
N ALA A 79 -7.30 5.80 -0.60
CA ALA A 79 -6.35 6.57 0.18
C ALA A 79 -5.19 5.73 0.75
N GLU A 80 -5.42 4.44 1.05
CA GLU A 80 -4.34 3.52 1.40
C GLU A 80 -3.40 3.27 0.22
N GLY A 81 -3.95 3.00 -0.97
CA GLY A 81 -3.18 2.86 -2.21
C GLY A 81 -2.39 4.13 -2.56
N GLN A 82 -3.02 5.30 -2.47
CA GLN A 82 -2.37 6.60 -2.68
C GLN A 82 -1.21 6.83 -1.70
N CYS A 83 -1.39 6.47 -0.42
CA CYS A 83 -0.35 6.57 0.59
C CYS A 83 0.88 5.71 0.22
N LEU A 84 0.65 4.43 -0.11
CA LEU A 84 1.72 3.51 -0.52
C LEU A 84 2.40 3.98 -1.82
N TYR A 85 1.62 4.42 -2.80
CA TYR A 85 2.10 4.98 -4.06
C TYR A 85 3.03 6.19 -3.84
N PHE A 86 2.61 7.12 -2.98
CA PHE A 86 3.39 8.31 -2.62
C PHE A 86 4.69 7.93 -1.91
N LEU A 87 4.62 7.06 -0.90
CA LEU A 87 5.78 6.64 -0.12
C LEU A 87 6.80 5.91 -0.99
N LYS A 88 6.35 5.01 -1.88
CA LYS A 88 7.26 4.30 -2.80
C LYS A 88 8.01 5.27 -3.72
N ARG A 89 7.35 6.33 -4.21
CA ARG A 89 7.98 7.30 -5.12
C ARG A 89 8.93 8.27 -4.42
N ASN A 90 8.59 8.71 -3.21
CA ASN A 90 9.33 9.79 -2.54
C ASN A 90 10.28 9.31 -1.44
N LEU A 91 10.07 8.11 -0.90
CA LEU A 91 10.80 7.58 0.25
C LEU A 91 11.28 6.12 0.05
N SER A 92 11.39 5.64 -1.19
CA SER A 92 11.81 4.25 -1.47
C SER A 92 13.19 3.88 -0.91
N SER A 93 14.11 4.83 -0.75
CA SER A 93 15.44 4.60 -0.16
C SER A 93 15.43 4.57 1.37
N GLU A 94 14.32 4.94 2.00
CA GLU A 94 14.23 5.15 3.44
C GLU A 94 13.14 4.32 4.13
N VAL A 95 12.07 3.99 3.40
CA VAL A 95 10.92 3.24 3.89
C VAL A 95 10.58 2.13 2.91
N ASN A 96 10.69 0.90 3.38
CA ASN A 96 10.25 -0.27 2.63
C ASN A 96 8.72 -0.37 2.70
N VAL A 97 8.06 0.00 1.60
CA VAL A 97 6.62 -0.19 1.40
C VAL A 97 6.37 -1.05 0.15
N PRO A 98 5.27 -1.82 0.11
CA PRO A 98 4.83 -2.47 -1.12
C PRO A 98 4.63 -1.46 -2.24
N GLU A 99 5.07 -1.81 -3.45
CA GLU A 99 4.66 -1.07 -4.64
C GLU A 99 3.19 -1.33 -4.98
N ILE A 100 2.45 -0.30 -5.35
CA ILE A 100 1.10 -0.44 -5.92
C ILE A 100 1.22 -0.62 -7.43
N PHE A 101 0.62 -1.70 -7.94
CA PHE A 101 0.53 -1.99 -9.37
C PHE A 101 -0.76 -1.42 -9.98
N ALA A 102 -1.86 -1.49 -9.23
CA ALA A 102 -3.15 -0.96 -9.62
C ALA A 102 -4.09 -0.85 -8.42
N TRP A 103 -5.19 -0.11 -8.59
CA TRP A 103 -6.37 -0.26 -7.75
C TRP A 103 -7.66 -0.20 -8.56
N ARG A 104 -8.74 -0.76 -8.02
CA ARG A 104 -10.08 -0.78 -8.62
C ARG A 104 -11.13 -0.61 -7.55
N GLN A 105 -12.17 0.16 -7.84
CA GLN A 105 -13.44 0.10 -7.16
C GLN A 105 -14.47 -0.60 -8.05
N ASP A 106 -15.10 -1.63 -7.52
CA ASP A 106 -16.13 -2.40 -8.21
C ASP A 106 -17.20 -2.84 -7.21
N ASN A 107 -18.48 -2.56 -7.51
CA ASN A 107 -19.62 -2.97 -6.69
C ASN A 107 -19.51 -2.62 -5.18
N GLY A 108 -18.92 -1.47 -4.84
CA GLY A 108 -18.73 -1.04 -3.45
C GLY A 108 -17.53 -1.67 -2.73
N PHE A 109 -16.73 -2.47 -3.44
CA PHE A 109 -15.47 -3.01 -2.94
C PHE A 109 -14.31 -2.24 -3.53
N THR A 110 -13.28 -2.01 -2.72
CA THR A 110 -11.98 -1.54 -3.20
C THR A 110 -11.02 -2.72 -3.28
N PHE A 111 -10.19 -2.76 -4.33
CA PHE A 111 -9.14 -3.74 -4.55
C PHE A 111 -7.82 -2.99 -4.77
N LEU A 112 -6.81 -3.27 -3.96
CA LEU A 112 -5.45 -2.76 -4.08
C LEU A 112 -4.56 -3.92 -4.53
N TYR A 113 -4.05 -3.83 -5.76
CA TYR A 113 -3.10 -4.78 -6.33
C TYR A 113 -1.69 -4.29 -6.03
N MET A 114 -0.98 -5.02 -5.18
CA MET A 114 0.31 -4.58 -4.66
C MET A 114 1.34 -5.70 -4.61
N GLU A 115 2.60 -5.29 -4.46
CA GLU A 115 3.75 -6.17 -4.30
C GLU A 115 3.54 -7.15 -3.13
N LEU A 116 3.67 -8.45 -3.43
CA LEU A 116 3.79 -9.46 -2.40
C LEU A 116 5.23 -9.48 -1.89
N ILE A 117 5.45 -8.92 -0.70
CA ILE A 117 6.76 -8.93 -0.05
C ILE A 117 7.00 -10.33 0.52
N ASP A 118 8.08 -10.98 0.06
CA ASP A 118 8.57 -12.21 0.68
C ASP A 118 9.22 -11.88 2.02
N GLY A 119 8.61 -12.36 3.10
CA GLY A 119 9.04 -12.05 4.45
C GLY A 119 8.18 -12.74 5.50
N LYS A 120 8.75 -12.87 6.70
CA LYS A 120 8.00 -13.32 7.88
C LYS A 120 7.43 -12.11 8.60
N GLN A 121 6.19 -12.24 9.08
CA GLN A 121 5.59 -11.19 9.91
C GLN A 121 6.36 -11.09 11.23
N LEU A 122 6.64 -9.87 11.67
CA LEU A 122 7.51 -9.64 12.81
C LEU A 122 6.96 -10.25 14.11
N ASP A 123 5.65 -10.22 14.31
CA ASP A 123 4.95 -10.85 15.44
C ASP A 123 5.14 -12.37 15.50
N THR A 124 5.24 -13.04 14.35
CA THR A 124 5.45 -14.49 14.29
C THR A 124 6.86 -14.92 14.68
N VAL A 125 7.84 -14.02 14.61
CA VAL A 125 9.25 -14.34 14.86
C VAL A 125 9.83 -13.58 16.06
N TRP A 126 9.09 -12.62 16.62
CA TRP A 126 9.61 -11.69 17.63
C TRP A 126 10.21 -12.39 18.85
N ASP A 127 9.54 -13.45 19.32
CA ASP A 127 9.96 -14.19 20.51
C ASP A 127 11.18 -15.10 20.25
N ASP A 128 11.43 -15.44 18.98
CA ASP A 128 12.49 -16.37 18.56
C ASP A 128 13.79 -15.67 18.15
N ILE A 129 13.74 -14.37 17.82
CA ILE A 129 14.92 -13.57 17.44
C ILE A 129 15.72 -13.10 18.65
N SER A 130 17.03 -13.00 18.48
CA SER A 130 17.98 -12.57 19.50
C SER A 130 17.82 -11.10 19.91
N GLU A 131 18.38 -10.74 21.06
CA GLU A 131 18.38 -9.35 21.53
C GLU A 131 19.07 -8.40 20.54
N ASP A 132 20.20 -8.81 19.97
CA ASP A 132 20.93 -8.04 18.95
C ASP A 132 20.06 -7.82 17.69
N GLU A 133 19.33 -8.84 17.23
CA GLU A 133 18.42 -8.73 16.09
C GLU A 133 17.23 -7.80 16.39
N ARG A 134 16.66 -7.88 17.61
CA ARG A 134 15.60 -6.94 18.05
C ARG A 134 16.10 -5.50 18.05
N ASP A 135 17.33 -5.27 18.49
CA ASP A 135 17.96 -3.96 18.48
C ASP A 135 18.21 -3.43 17.06
N ASP A 136 18.64 -4.28 16.14
CA ASP A 136 18.76 -3.96 14.72
C ASP A 136 17.40 -3.56 14.10
N ILE A 137 16.36 -4.35 14.38
CA ILE A 137 15.00 -4.06 13.90
C ILE A 137 14.49 -2.74 14.49
N CYS A 138 14.68 -2.51 15.79
CA CYS A 138 14.29 -1.25 16.43
C CYS A 138 15.03 -0.05 15.83
N ARG A 139 16.32 -0.19 15.50
CA ARG A 139 17.09 0.86 14.80
C ARG A 139 16.55 1.11 13.39
N CYS A 140 16.18 0.06 12.66
CA CYS A 140 15.56 0.17 11.34
C CYS A 140 14.21 0.92 11.42
N LEU A 141 13.32 0.51 12.33
CA LEU A 141 12.01 1.15 12.54
C LEU A 141 12.15 2.62 12.95
N LYS A 142 13.11 2.94 13.84
CA LYS A 142 13.40 4.33 14.22
C LYS A 142 13.79 5.19 13.03
N LYS A 143 14.60 4.66 12.10
CA LYS A 143 14.97 5.38 10.86
C LYS A 143 13.74 5.62 9.99
N MET A 144 12.96 4.58 9.70
CA MET A 144 11.73 4.69 8.89
C MET A 144 10.73 5.70 9.48
N ILE A 145 10.48 5.63 10.80
CA ILE A 145 9.57 6.58 11.48
C ILE A 145 10.13 8.01 11.40
N SER A 146 11.43 8.18 11.57
CA SER A 146 12.06 9.51 11.47
C SER A 146 11.90 10.08 10.06
N SER A 147 12.06 9.26 9.03
CA SER A 147 11.83 9.62 7.64
C SER A 147 10.39 10.05 7.39
N LEU A 148 9.41 9.26 7.86
CA LEU A 148 7.99 9.57 7.73
C LEU A 148 7.62 10.89 8.45
N ARG A 149 8.22 11.18 9.60
CA ARG A 149 7.99 12.44 10.35
C ARG A 149 8.51 13.69 9.64
N ARG A 150 9.36 13.56 8.63
CA ARG A 150 9.82 14.69 7.81
C ARG A 150 8.81 15.10 6.74
N LEU A 151 7.80 14.26 6.47
CA LEU A 151 6.75 14.61 5.53
C LEU A 151 5.99 15.84 6.03
N LYS A 152 5.95 16.89 5.22
CA LYS A 152 5.19 18.11 5.50
C LYS A 152 3.97 18.15 4.61
N GLN A 153 2.84 18.58 5.16
CA GLN A 153 1.71 18.98 4.33
C GLN A 153 2.02 20.32 3.66
N ASP A 154 1.45 20.55 2.49
CA ASP A 154 1.47 21.86 1.85
C ASP A 154 0.93 22.93 2.85
N PRO A 155 1.66 24.03 3.10
CA PRO A 155 1.20 25.09 3.98
C PRO A 155 -0.18 25.66 3.61
N ASP A 156 -0.51 25.63 2.31
CA ASP A 156 -1.74 26.19 1.73
C ASP A 156 -2.87 25.14 1.60
N ASP A 157 -2.59 23.85 1.85
CA ASP A 157 -3.57 22.75 1.81
C ASP A 157 -3.41 21.80 3.03
N ARG A 158 -3.68 22.35 4.22
CA ARG A 158 -3.64 21.59 5.48
C ARG A 158 -4.91 20.77 5.63
N PHE A 159 -4.77 19.46 5.82
CA PHE A 159 -5.88 18.55 6.10
C PHE A 159 -5.63 17.74 7.37
N ILE A 160 -6.70 17.50 8.14
CA ILE A 160 -6.69 16.53 9.25
C ILE A 160 -7.61 15.38 8.81
N GLY A 161 -7.05 14.26 8.36
CA GLY A 161 -7.83 13.09 7.91
C GLY A 161 -7.21 12.34 6.72
N MET A 162 -8.03 11.54 6.02
CA MET A 162 -7.66 10.92 4.75
C MET A 162 -7.43 11.97 3.66
N LEU A 163 -6.52 11.67 2.72
CA LEU A 163 -6.14 12.52 1.58
C LEU A 163 -7.33 12.97 0.72
N GLU A 164 -8.49 12.32 0.81
CA GLU A 164 -9.66 12.61 -0.02
C GLU A 164 -10.76 13.44 0.66
N HIS A 165 -10.68 13.74 1.97
CA HIS A 165 -11.80 14.41 2.65
C HIS A 165 -11.60 15.93 2.76
N ARG A 166 -11.91 16.66 1.68
CA ARG A 166 -12.18 18.10 1.73
C ARG A 166 -13.47 18.33 2.54
N ILE A 167 -13.34 18.83 3.77
CA ILE A 167 -14.47 19.50 4.42
C ILE A 167 -14.58 20.87 3.75
N VAL A 168 -15.48 20.99 2.78
CA VAL A 168 -15.87 22.29 2.24
C VAL A 168 -16.77 22.93 3.31
N GLY A 169 -16.29 24.03 3.89
CA GLY A 169 -17.07 24.88 4.80
C GLY A 169 -18.10 25.74 4.07
#